data_AF-A0A7C5INL7-F1
#
_entry.id   AF-A0A7C5INL7-F1
#
_cell.length_a   1.000
_cell.length_b   1.000
_cell.length_c   1.000
_cell.angle_alpha   90.00
_cell.angle_beta   90.00
_cell.angle_gamma   90.00
#
_symmetry.space_group_name_H-M   'P 1'
#
loop_
_entity.id
_entity.type
_entity.pdbx_description
1 polymer ?
#
loop_
_entity_poly.entity_id
_entity_poly.type
_entity_poly.pdbx_seq_one_letter_code
_entity_poly.pdbx_strand_id
1 'polypeptide(L)'
;MKRTWIFTALFFCGLVSFSGLQASTSNAKVVSSQQLLTAPSLVELEILRAAAKQLDMSFSDIMEHYYNDNVTIDRSGTMVIVTVSITEGTPLIASLEDNF
;
A
#
# COMPACT_ATOMS: atom_id res chain seq x y z
N MET A 1 10.71 -21.99 -34.12
CA MET A 1 10.55 -20.71 -34.85
C MET A 1 10.24 -19.62 -33.85
N LYS A 2 11.05 -18.55 -33.88
CA LYS A 2 11.08 -17.42 -32.94
C LYS A 2 9.82 -16.56 -33.04
N ARG A 3 9.30 -16.09 -31.91
CA ARG A 3 8.60 -14.79 -31.82
C ARG A 3 9.06 -14.06 -30.57
N THR A 4 10.13 -13.31 -30.76
CA THR A 4 10.61 -12.27 -29.86
C THR A 4 9.89 -10.98 -30.24
N TRP A 5 9.28 -10.28 -29.29
CA TRP A 5 8.81 -8.91 -29.50
C TRP A 5 9.32 -8.06 -28.34
N ILE A 6 10.35 -7.28 -28.63
CA ILE A 6 10.85 -6.19 -27.79
C ILE A 6 10.15 -4.92 -28.29
N PHE A 7 9.48 -4.20 -27.40
CA PHE A 7 9.01 -2.84 -27.63
C PHE A 7 9.68 -1.92 -26.60
N THR A 8 10.95 -1.60 -26.85
CA THR A 8 11.63 -0.47 -26.24
C THR A 8 11.41 0.76 -27.13
N ALA A 9 10.77 1.78 -26.59
CA ALA A 9 10.78 3.13 -27.16
C ALA A 9 11.14 4.13 -26.04
N LEU A 10 12.42 4.51 -26.03
CA LEU A 10 12.96 5.66 -25.32
C LEU A 10 12.38 6.94 -25.93
N PHE A 11 11.77 7.80 -25.12
CA PHE A 11 11.54 9.19 -25.50
C PHE A 11 12.50 10.08 -24.72
N PHE A 12 13.60 10.43 -25.39
CA PHE A 12 14.48 11.54 -25.04
C PHE A 12 13.75 12.86 -25.34
N CYS A 13 13.43 13.61 -24.30
CA CYS A 13 13.18 15.05 -24.37
C CYS A 13 13.90 15.60 -23.13
N GLY A 14 15.09 16.18 -23.23
CA GLY A 14 15.43 17.31 -24.07
C GLY A 14 15.90 18.40 -23.10
N LEU A 15 17.21 18.63 -23.07
CA LEU A 15 17.88 19.67 -22.29
C LEU A 15 17.21 21.04 -22.50
N VAL A 16 16.78 21.69 -21.41
CA VAL A 16 16.80 23.15 -21.30
C VAL A 16 17.28 23.51 -19.89
N SER A 17 18.49 24.04 -19.83
CA SER A 17 19.12 24.53 -18.62
C SER A 17 18.73 26.00 -18.33
N PHE A 18 18.72 26.30 -17.03
CA PHE A 18 18.96 27.59 -16.35
C PHE A 18 17.84 28.62 -16.12
N SER A 19 17.67 28.87 -14.81
CA SER A 19 17.47 30.17 -14.15
C SER A 19 16.07 30.78 -14.14
N GLY A 20 15.39 30.63 -13.00
CA GLY A 20 14.17 31.38 -12.70
C GLY A 20 13.72 31.26 -11.25
N LEU A 21 14.21 32.17 -10.42
CA LEU A 21 13.52 32.69 -9.24
C LEU A 21 13.16 31.69 -8.12
N GLN A 22 14.14 31.51 -7.24
CA GLN A 22 13.88 31.31 -5.81
C GLN A 22 13.01 32.49 -5.31
N ALA A 23 11.74 32.22 -5.05
CA ALA A 23 10.87 33.08 -4.25
C ALA A 23 10.13 32.20 -3.26
N SER A 24 10.61 32.28 -2.03
CA SER A 24 10.06 31.70 -0.83
C SER A 24 8.60 32.08 -0.66
N THR A 25 7.69 31.12 -0.82
CA THR A 25 6.47 31.09 -0.02
C THR A 25 6.23 29.67 0.41
N SER A 26 6.51 29.44 1.70
CA SER A 26 6.12 28.29 2.49
C SER A 26 4.64 27.96 2.26
N ASN A 27 4.35 27.08 1.30
CA ASN A 27 3.28 26.12 1.48
C ASN A 27 3.86 25.01 2.36
N ALA A 28 4.09 25.35 3.63
CA ALA A 28 3.97 24.36 4.67
C ALA A 28 2.56 23.80 4.51
N LYS A 29 2.45 22.70 3.76
CA LYS A 29 1.35 21.77 3.88
C LYS A 29 1.28 21.56 5.39
N VAL A 30 0.28 22.17 6.01
CA VAL A 30 -0.11 21.87 7.38
C VAL A 30 -0.53 20.42 7.30
N VAL A 31 0.46 19.54 7.45
CA VAL A 31 0.26 18.14 7.78
C VAL A 31 -0.38 18.23 9.14
N SER A 32 -1.70 18.24 9.11
CA SER A 32 -2.55 18.19 10.28
C SER A 32 -1.93 17.16 11.21
N SER A 33 -1.45 17.64 12.36
CA SER A 33 -0.75 16.87 13.38
C SER A 33 -1.71 15.93 14.14
N GLN A 34 -2.66 15.35 13.42
CA GLN A 34 -3.76 14.52 13.91
C GLN A 34 -4.12 13.36 12.95
N GLN A 35 -3.18 12.87 12.13
CA GLN A 35 -3.14 11.42 11.96
C GLN A 35 -2.52 10.86 13.24
N LEU A 36 -3.34 10.85 14.29
CA LEU A 36 -3.11 10.04 15.47
C LEU A 36 -2.79 8.65 14.93
N LEU A 37 -1.59 8.14 15.20
CA LEU A 37 -1.22 6.75 14.96
C LEU A 37 -2.25 5.93 15.72
N THR A 38 -3.35 5.60 15.06
CA THR A 38 -4.47 4.93 15.68
C THR A 38 -3.98 3.50 15.79
N ALA A 39 -3.54 3.15 16.99
CA ALA A 39 -3.01 1.83 17.24
C ALA A 39 -4.11 0.82 16.87
N PRO A 40 -3.80 -0.20 16.05
CA PRO A 40 -4.78 -1.22 15.71
C PRO A 40 -5.30 -1.87 16.99
N SER A 41 -6.59 -2.19 17.00
CA SER A 41 -7.19 -2.96 18.09
C SER A 41 -6.56 -4.34 18.20
N LEU A 42 -6.66 -4.97 19.38
CA LEU A 42 -6.16 -6.33 19.59
C LEU A 42 -6.74 -7.31 18.57
N VAL A 43 -8.02 -7.16 18.24
CA VAL A 43 -8.71 -7.98 17.23
C VAL A 43 -8.14 -7.75 15.83
N GLU A 44 -7.88 -6.50 15.45
CA GLU A 44 -7.25 -6.20 14.15
C GLU A 44 -5.83 -6.75 14.04
N LEU A 45 -5.05 -6.70 15.13
CA LEU A 45 -3.71 -7.30 15.16
C LEU A 45 -3.74 -8.82 14.94
N GLU A 46 -4.72 -9.52 15.51
CA GLU A 46 -4.90 -10.95 15.30
C GLU A 46 -5.34 -11.27 13.87
N ILE A 47 -6.27 -10.50 13.32
CA ILE A 47 -6.69 -10.59 11.91
C ILE A 47 -5.51 -10.37 10.98
N LEU A 48 -4.72 -9.31 11.18
CA LEU A 48 -3.55 -8.99 10.35
C LEU A 48 -2.47 -10.07 10.47
N ARG A 49 -2.25 -10.63 11.67
CA ARG A 49 -1.30 -11.75 11.85
C ARG A 49 -1.77 -13.00 11.12
N ALA A 50 -3.06 -13.34 11.20
CA ALA A 50 -3.62 -14.48 10.51
C ALA A 50 -3.57 -14.29 8.98
N ALA A 51 -3.90 -13.10 8.50
CA ALA A 51 -3.81 -12.73 7.09
C ALA A 51 -2.37 -12.81 6.57
N ALA A 52 -1.39 -12.26 7.30
CA ALA A 52 0.03 -12.34 6.93
C ALA A 52 0.47 -13.79 6.73
N LYS A 53 0.08 -14.68 7.65
CA LYS A 53 0.39 -16.12 7.56
C LYS A 53 -0.24 -16.78 6.33
N GLN A 54 -1.48 -16.43 5.98
CA GLN A 54 -2.18 -16.99 4.81
C GLN A 54 -1.62 -16.46 3.49
N LEU A 55 -1.14 -15.21 3.47
CA LEU A 55 -0.57 -14.55 2.30
C LEU A 55 0.93 -14.82 2.10
N ASP A 56 1.56 -15.64 2.97
CA ASP A 56 3.00 -15.87 3.01
C ASP A 56 3.82 -14.56 3.10
N MET A 57 3.28 -13.60 3.86
CA MET A 57 3.89 -12.29 4.11
C MET A 57 4.39 -12.18 5.54
N SER A 58 5.43 -11.39 5.77
CA SER A 58 5.86 -11.10 7.13
C SER A 58 4.85 -10.18 7.83
N PHE A 59 4.78 -10.29 9.16
CA PHE A 59 3.88 -9.42 9.94
C PHE A 59 4.30 -7.95 9.86
N SER A 60 5.59 -7.64 9.68
CA SER A 60 6.05 -6.27 9.45
C SER A 60 5.53 -5.71 8.13
N ASP A 61 5.54 -6.51 7.06
CA ASP A 61 5.14 -6.04 5.73
C ASP A 61 3.64 -5.73 5.69
N ILE A 62 2.80 -6.61 6.26
CA ILE A 62 1.35 -6.34 6.29
C ILE A 62 1.03 -5.10 7.15
N MET A 63 1.79 -4.88 8.23
CA MET A 63 1.63 -3.70 9.09
C MET A 63 2.04 -2.42 8.38
N GLU A 64 3.09 -2.46 7.57
CA GLU A 64 3.46 -1.35 6.69
C GLU A 64 2.35 -1.04 5.68
N HIS A 65 1.76 -2.07 5.05
CA HIS A 65 0.60 -1.88 4.17
C HIS A 65 -0.60 -1.30 4.92
N TYR A 66 -0.85 -1.74 6.17
CA TYR A 66 -1.95 -1.24 6.99
C TYR A 66 -1.79 0.24 7.33
N TYR A 67 -0.60 0.68 7.74
CA TYR A 67 -0.33 2.10 8.04
C TYR A 67 -0.32 3.00 6.81
N ASN A 68 -0.11 2.42 5.63
CA ASN A 68 -0.19 3.14 4.35
C ASN A 68 -1.61 3.12 3.75
N ASP A 69 -2.64 2.74 4.52
CA ASP A 69 -4.03 2.62 4.08
C ASP A 69 -4.24 1.67 2.88
N ASN A 70 -3.34 0.71 2.69
CA ASN A 70 -3.39 -0.28 1.60
C ASN A 70 -4.09 -1.58 2.00
N VAL A 71 -4.53 -1.71 3.26
CA VAL A 71 -5.24 -2.89 3.75
C VAL A 71 -6.69 -2.56 3.99
N THR A 72 -7.59 -3.35 3.42
CA THR A 72 -9.02 -3.30 3.71
C THR A 72 -9.43 -4.57 4.43
N ILE A 73 -10.14 -4.42 5.55
CA ILE A 73 -10.69 -5.53 6.33
C ILE A 73 -12.22 -5.44 6.21
N ASP A 74 -12.82 -6.39 5.49
CA ASP A 74 -14.26 -6.54 5.38
C ASP A 74 -14.75 -7.71 6.23
N ARG A 75 -15.86 -7.52 6.93
CA ARG A 75 -16.46 -8.53 7.81
C ARG A 75 -17.86 -8.85 7.27
N SER A 76 -18.05 -10.07 6.81
CA SER A 76 -19.34 -10.55 6.29
C SER A 76 -19.73 -11.86 6.96
N GLY A 77 -20.66 -11.77 7.91
CA GLY A 77 -21.10 -12.92 8.70
C GLY A 77 -19.94 -13.52 9.50
N THR A 78 -19.60 -14.78 9.21
CA THR A 78 -18.55 -15.55 9.88
C THR A 78 -17.21 -15.53 9.13
N MET A 79 -17.04 -14.62 8.16
CA MET A 79 -15.84 -14.55 7.33
C MET A 79 -15.27 -13.14 7.35
N VAL A 80 -13.97 -13.06 7.61
CA VAL A 80 -13.20 -11.83 7.54
C VAL A 80 -12.35 -11.89 6.27
N ILE A 81 -12.60 -10.96 5.35
CA ILE A 81 -11.83 -10.81 4.12
C ILE A 81 -10.83 -9.68 4.32
N VAL A 82 -9.55 -10.00 4.22
CA VAL A 82 -8.46 -9.02 4.26
C VAL A 82 -7.89 -8.88 2.85
N THR A 83 -7.98 -7.67 2.30
CA THR A 83 -7.45 -7.34 0.98
C THR A 83 -6.26 -6.41 1.15
N VAL A 84 -5.10 -6.81 0.63
CA VAL A 84 -3.87 -6.02 0.61
C VAL A 84 -3.65 -5.50 -0.81
N SER A 85 -3.76 -4.19 -0.97
CA SER A 85 -3.52 -3.49 -2.22
C SER A 85 -2.02 -3.36 -2.47
N ILE A 86 -1.56 -3.83 -3.62
CA ILE A 86 -0.16 -3.74 -4.04
C ILE A 86 -0.08 -2.84 -5.26
N THR A 87 0.79 -1.83 -5.21
CA THR A 87 0.92 -0.78 -6.23
C THR A 87 1.19 -1.33 -7.64
N GLU A 88 1.82 -2.50 -7.74
CA GLU A 88 2.26 -3.10 -9.01
C GLU A 88 1.72 -4.53 -9.20
N GLY A 89 0.49 -4.83 -8.79
CA GLY A 89 -0.04 -6.19 -8.95
C GLY A 89 -1.53 -6.39 -8.71
N THR A 90 -1.93 -7.65 -8.82
CA THR A 90 -3.24 -8.10 -8.33
C THR A 90 -3.26 -8.02 -6.80
N PRO A 91 -4.34 -7.51 -6.19
CA PRO A 91 -4.45 -7.46 -4.74
C PRO A 91 -4.40 -8.86 -4.15
N LEU A 92 -3.73 -8.99 -3.00
CA LEU A 92 -3.69 -10.24 -2.26
C LEU A 92 -4.88 -10.31 -1.33
N ILE A 93 -5.60 -11.43 -1.36
CA ILE A 93 -6.83 -11.61 -0.59
C ILE A 93 -6.65 -12.80 0.35
N ALA A 94 -6.77 -12.53 1.64
CA ALA A 94 -6.87 -13.54 2.68
C ALA A 94 -8.34 -13.67 3.11
N SER A 95 -8.77 -14.91 3.26
CA SER A 95 -10.12 -15.24 3.73
C SER A 95 -9.96 -16.02 5.02
N LEU A 96 -10.36 -15.39 6.12
CA LEU A 96 -10.21 -15.89 7.46
C LEU A 96 -11.58 -16.28 8.02
N GLU A 97 -11.66 -17.43 8.67
CA GLU A 97 -12.82 -17.79 9.47
C GLU A 97 -12.87 -16.91 10.72
N ASP A 98 -14.07 -16.46 11.11
CA ASP A 98 -14.33 -15.67 12.31
C ASP A 98 -14.21 -16.54 13.57
N ASN A 99 -12.98 -16.96 13.86
CA ASN A 99 -12.60 -17.71 15.06
C ASN A 99 -11.93 -16.80 16.10
N PHE A 100 -12.20 -15.49 16.04
CA PHE A 100 -11.53 -14.43 16.82
C PHE A 100 -12.39 -13.97 17.99
#